data_AF-A0A6N8A525-F1
#
_entry.id   AF-A0A6N8A525-F1
#
_cell.length_a   1.000
_cell.length_b   1.000
_cell.length_c   1.000
_cell.angle_alpha   90.00
_cell.angle_beta   90.00
_cell.angle_gamma   90.00
#
_symmetry.space_group_name_H-M   'P 1'
#
loop_
_entity.id
_entity.type
_entity.pdbx_description
1 polymer ?
#
loop_
_entity_poly.entity_id
_entity_poly.type
_entity_poly.pdbx_seq_one_letter_code
_entity_poly.pdbx_strand_id
1 'polypeptide(L)'
;MTRYMTAGAAALATSLALGTAALADTTPDLRGTWVGSYTTVQPSHYYKGDQPRFNQAEWMLDVQMQEDNVFWGPSKWRRDGDTEWNEYEATGTISLDGSGSIGIIETSPLVIGANALIDARYEDGKIFADFRSLRNGTTYSTVLERQVN
;
A
#
# COMPACT_ATOMS: atom_id res chain seq x y z
N MET A 1 2.41 -78.82 -11.69
CA MET A 1 1.59 -78.24 -12.79
C MET A 1 1.35 -76.77 -12.49
N THR A 2 1.90 -75.92 -13.34
CA THR A 2 1.84 -74.45 -13.34
C THR A 2 0.45 -73.98 -13.77
N ARG A 3 -0.14 -72.96 -13.12
CA ARG A 3 -1.08 -72.02 -13.75
C ARG A 3 -0.96 -70.61 -13.14
N TYR A 4 -0.68 -69.66 -14.04
CA TYR A 4 -0.63 -68.22 -13.87
C TYR A 4 -2.04 -67.62 -13.80
N MET A 5 -2.24 -66.59 -12.97
CA MET A 5 -3.28 -65.54 -13.16
C MET A 5 -2.75 -64.23 -12.53
N THR A 6 -2.00 -63.44 -13.29
CA THR A 6 -2.40 -62.18 -13.95
C THR A 6 -2.84 -61.07 -12.99
N ALA A 7 -1.93 -60.11 -12.79
CA ALA A 7 -2.18 -58.85 -12.09
C ALA A 7 -3.02 -57.91 -12.95
N GLY A 8 -4.14 -57.42 -12.42
CA GLY A 8 -4.92 -56.34 -13.02
C GLY A 8 -4.47 -54.99 -12.46
N ALA A 9 -3.55 -54.32 -13.14
CA ALA A 9 -3.21 -52.93 -12.87
C ALA A 9 -4.29 -52.03 -13.49
N ALA A 10 -5.13 -51.42 -12.67
CA ALA A 10 -6.01 -50.34 -13.11
C ALA A 10 -5.17 -49.07 -13.29
N ALA A 11 -4.91 -48.69 -14.54
CA ALA A 11 -4.31 -47.40 -14.87
C ALA A 11 -5.35 -46.29 -14.62
N LEU A 12 -5.13 -45.50 -13.56
CA LEU A 12 -5.88 -44.27 -13.33
C LEU A 12 -5.40 -43.24 -14.37
N ALA A 13 -6.18 -43.02 -15.42
CA ALA A 13 -5.92 -41.96 -16.38
C ALA A 13 -6.26 -40.61 -15.74
N THR A 14 -5.26 -39.96 -15.14
CA THR A 14 -5.37 -38.58 -14.68
C THR A 14 -5.41 -37.67 -15.91
N SER A 15 -6.60 -37.27 -16.34
CA SER A 15 -6.74 -36.19 -17.32
C SER A 15 -6.27 -34.89 -16.67
N LEU A 16 -5.04 -34.46 -17.00
CA LEU A 16 -4.61 -33.09 -16.76
C LEU A 16 -5.46 -32.17 -17.65
N ALA A 17 -6.49 -31.59 -17.07
CA ALA A 17 -7.11 -30.39 -17.62
C ALA A 17 -6.08 -29.26 -17.50
N LEU A 18 -5.37 -28.96 -18.58
CA LEU A 18 -4.65 -27.71 -18.75
C LEU A 18 -5.69 -26.61 -18.89
N GLY A 19 -6.23 -26.17 -17.74
CA GLY A 19 -7.04 -24.97 -17.68
C GLY A 19 -6.17 -23.82 -18.13
N THR A 20 -6.56 -23.20 -19.24
CA THR A 20 -6.05 -21.88 -19.64
C THR A 20 -6.24 -20.96 -18.45
N ALA A 21 -5.15 -20.57 -17.78
CA ALA A 21 -5.19 -19.52 -16.79
C ALA A 21 -5.61 -18.25 -17.53
N ALA A 22 -6.91 -17.95 -17.51
CA ALA A 22 -7.35 -16.59 -17.70
C ALA A 22 -6.54 -15.78 -16.69
N LEU A 23 -5.70 -14.86 -17.17
CA LEU A 23 -5.14 -13.82 -16.33
C LEU A 23 -6.35 -13.05 -15.81
N ALA A 24 -6.89 -13.49 -14.66
CA ALA A 24 -7.82 -12.68 -13.90
C ALA A 24 -7.11 -11.36 -13.70
N ASP A 25 -7.81 -10.25 -13.93
CA ASP A 25 -7.30 -8.93 -13.66
C ASP A 25 -6.85 -8.90 -12.19
N THR A 26 -5.54 -9.07 -11.96
CA THR A 26 -4.96 -9.36 -10.63
C THR A 26 -4.76 -8.10 -9.82
N THR A 27 -5.10 -6.95 -10.39
CA THR A 27 -4.90 -5.65 -9.77
C THR A 27 -5.80 -5.52 -8.54
N PRO A 28 -5.23 -5.42 -7.32
CA PRO A 28 -6.01 -5.25 -6.12
C PRO A 28 -6.88 -3.98 -6.20
N ASP A 29 -8.12 -4.08 -5.75
CA ASP A 29 -8.96 -2.92 -5.55
C ASP A 29 -8.50 -2.19 -4.28
N LEU A 30 -7.85 -1.04 -4.46
CA LEU A 30 -7.33 -0.19 -3.39
C LEU A 30 -8.34 0.87 -2.93
N ARG A 31 -9.53 0.97 -3.56
CA ARG A 31 -10.53 1.99 -3.19
C ARG A 31 -10.91 1.92 -1.71
N GLY A 32 -11.27 3.08 -1.15
CA GLY A 32 -11.63 3.25 0.25
C GLY A 32 -10.55 3.94 1.08
N THR A 33 -10.81 4.04 2.37
CA THR A 33 -10.00 4.80 3.32
C THR A 33 -9.02 3.90 4.06
N TRP A 34 -7.75 4.28 4.07
CA TRP A 34 -6.64 3.58 4.70
C TRP A 34 -6.00 4.48 5.74
N VAL A 35 -5.79 3.97 6.96
CA VAL A 35 -5.27 4.78 8.07
C VAL A 35 -4.15 4.05 8.77
N GLY A 36 -3.11 4.80 9.16
CA GLY A 36 -2.02 4.31 9.98
C GLY A 36 -1.40 5.41 10.82
N SER A 37 -0.83 5.03 11.95
CA SER A 37 -0.07 5.94 12.82
C SER A 37 1.42 5.84 12.54
N TYR A 38 2.14 6.92 12.75
CA TYR A 38 3.59 6.98 12.54
C TYR A 38 4.24 7.93 13.52
N THR A 39 5.54 7.73 13.73
CA THR A 39 6.37 8.62 14.53
C THR A 39 7.34 9.35 13.61
N THR A 40 7.38 10.67 13.71
CA THR A 40 8.40 11.49 13.06
C THR A 40 9.40 12.01 14.08
N VAL A 41 10.63 12.23 13.61
CA VAL A 41 11.68 12.88 14.38
C VAL A 41 11.94 14.25 13.77
N GLN A 42 11.84 15.30 14.58
CA GLN A 42 12.22 16.63 14.11
C GLN A 42 13.74 16.74 13.94
N PRO A 43 14.23 17.41 12.88
CA PRO A 43 15.65 17.70 12.74
C PRO A 43 16.18 18.51 13.93
N SER A 44 17.41 18.20 14.36
CA SER A 44 18.00 18.78 15.58
C SER A 44 18.09 20.30 15.60
N HIS A 45 18.16 20.96 14.44
CA HIS A 45 18.24 22.43 14.34
C HIS A 45 16.87 23.13 14.38
N TYR A 46 15.76 22.39 14.22
CA TYR A 46 14.41 22.90 14.42
C TYR A 46 13.88 22.62 15.83
N TYR A 47 14.56 21.76 16.58
CA TYR A 47 14.19 21.39 17.94
C TYR A 47 14.28 22.61 18.88
N LYS A 48 13.13 23.04 19.39
CA LYS A 48 13.03 23.98 20.52
C LYS A 48 12.99 23.12 21.79
N GLY A 49 13.84 23.41 22.77
CA GLY A 49 14.17 22.52 23.89
C GLY A 49 13.00 22.03 24.77
N ASP A 50 11.84 22.66 24.64
CA ASP A 50 10.59 22.33 25.34
C ASP A 50 9.64 21.45 24.50
N GLN A 51 9.89 21.27 23.20
CA GLN A 51 9.07 20.43 22.33
C GLN A 51 9.49 18.95 22.43
N PRO A 52 8.57 18.00 22.21
CA PRO A 52 8.94 16.60 22.10
C PRO A 52 9.71 16.33 20.80
N ARG A 53 10.83 15.62 20.91
CA ARG A 53 11.67 15.26 19.76
C ARG A 53 10.98 14.27 18.81
N PHE A 54 10.13 13.42 19.37
CA PHE A 54 9.31 12.45 18.68
C PHE A 54 7.88 12.97 18.61
N ASN A 55 7.32 13.05 17.41
CA ASN A 55 5.95 13.48 17.19
C ASN A 55 5.14 12.30 16.65
N GLN A 56 4.10 11.92 17.37
CA GLN A 56 3.11 10.97 16.87
C GLN A 56 2.17 11.69 15.93
N ALA A 57 1.77 10.98 14.88
CA ALA A 57 0.88 11.49 13.86
C ALA A 57 0.11 10.35 13.20
N GLU A 58 -0.96 10.72 12.52
CA GLU A 58 -1.83 9.83 11.78
C GLU A 58 -1.80 10.22 10.30
N TRP A 59 -1.76 9.21 9.43
CA TRP A 59 -1.86 9.36 7.99
C TRP A 59 -3.09 8.61 7.50
N MET A 60 -3.90 9.29 6.71
CA MET A 60 -5.08 8.77 6.03
C MET A 60 -4.89 8.91 4.53
N LEU A 61 -4.89 7.79 3.80
CA LEU A 61 -4.97 7.74 2.36
C LEU A 61 -6.39 7.33 1.96
N ASP A 62 -7.12 8.21 1.29
CA ASP A 62 -8.46 7.92 0.81
C ASP A 62 -8.43 7.73 -0.71
N VAL A 63 -8.52 6.48 -1.15
CA VAL A 63 -8.50 6.15 -2.57
C VAL A 63 -9.91 6.23 -3.11
N GLN A 64 -10.23 7.35 -3.76
CA GLN A 64 -11.59 7.64 -4.23
C GLN A 64 -11.86 7.05 -5.61
N MET A 65 -10.84 7.07 -6.47
CA MET A 65 -10.95 6.56 -7.84
C MET A 65 -9.76 5.65 -8.14
N GLN A 66 -10.04 4.61 -8.94
CA GLN A 66 -9.04 3.69 -9.46
C GLN A 66 -9.47 3.27 -10.86
N GLU A 67 -8.57 3.44 -11.82
CA GLU A 67 -8.70 2.99 -13.21
C GLU A 67 -7.51 2.08 -13.51
N ASP A 68 -7.79 0.81 -13.76
CA ASP A 68 -6.79 -0.26 -13.88
C ASP A 68 -5.82 -0.24 -12.68
N ASN A 69 -4.55 0.05 -12.95
CA ASN A 69 -3.47 0.09 -11.97
C ASN A 69 -3.14 1.48 -11.45
N VAL A 70 -3.89 2.51 -11.85
CA VAL A 70 -3.70 3.90 -11.43
C VAL A 70 -4.81 4.29 -10.45
N PHE A 71 -4.47 5.01 -9.40
CA PHE A 71 -5.43 5.49 -8.41
C PHE A 71 -5.13 6.90 -7.93
N TRP A 72 -6.16 7.59 -7.45
CA TRP A 72 -6.02 8.93 -6.88
C TRP A 72 -7.09 9.24 -5.83
N GLY A 73 -6.77 10.22 -4.99
CA GLY A 73 -7.64 10.74 -3.95
C GLY A 73 -6.85 11.52 -2.88
N PRO A 74 -7.52 11.97 -1.81
CA PRO A 74 -6.86 12.78 -0.81
C PRO A 74 -5.91 11.96 0.06
N SER A 75 -4.79 12.58 0.40
CA SER A 75 -3.84 12.14 1.41
C SER A 75 -3.82 13.16 2.53
N LYS A 76 -4.19 12.72 3.73
CA LYS A 76 -4.39 13.61 4.88
C LYS A 76 -3.52 13.20 6.04
N TRP A 77 -2.96 14.16 6.75
CA TRP A 77 -2.19 13.89 7.96
C TRP A 77 -2.46 14.92 9.05
N ARG A 78 -2.31 14.47 10.28
CA ARG A 78 -2.37 15.33 11.47
C ARG A 78 -1.44 14.80 12.54
N ARG A 79 -0.92 15.68 13.39
CA ARG A 79 -0.20 15.26 14.59
C ARG A 79 -1.18 14.93 15.69
N ASP A 80 -0.76 14.08 16.61
CA ASP A 80 -1.53 13.79 17.82
C ASP A 80 -1.77 15.09 18.60
N GLY A 81 -3.04 15.38 18.89
CA GLY A 81 -3.48 16.60 19.55
C GLY A 81 -3.91 17.73 18.60
N ASP A 82 -3.60 17.65 17.30
CA ASP A 82 -4.13 18.59 16.29
C ASP A 82 -5.59 18.19 15.96
N THR A 83 -6.50 19.18 15.91
CA THR A 83 -7.91 18.95 15.52
C THR A 83 -8.13 19.00 14.02
N GLU A 84 -7.23 19.67 13.29
CA GLU A 84 -7.34 19.89 11.85
C GLU A 84 -6.50 18.88 11.06
N TRP A 85 -7.03 18.44 9.92
CA TRP A 85 -6.31 17.62 8.97
C TRP A 85 -5.61 18.51 7.94
N ASN A 86 -4.33 18.25 7.72
CA ASN A 86 -3.65 18.76 6.54
C ASN A 86 -4.00 17.84 5.38
N GLU A 87 -4.41 18.41 4.26
CA GLU A 87 -4.90 17.67 3.10
C GLU A 87 -4.08 17.99 1.87
N TYR A 88 -3.59 16.94 1.22
CA TYR A 88 -2.88 16.93 -0.05
C TYR A 88 -3.56 15.95 -1.01
N GLU A 89 -3.11 15.95 -2.26
CA GLU A 89 -3.58 15.01 -3.28
C GLU A 89 -2.54 13.91 -3.49
N ALA A 90 -2.99 12.65 -3.42
CA ALA A 90 -2.18 11.49 -3.75
C ALA A 90 -2.60 10.94 -5.12
N THR A 91 -1.59 10.67 -5.94
CA THR A 91 -1.74 9.89 -7.17
C THR A 91 -0.73 8.75 -7.12
N GLY A 92 -1.17 7.54 -7.41
CA GLY A 92 -0.32 6.37 -7.33
C GLY A 92 -0.60 5.33 -8.39
N THR A 93 0.32 4.37 -8.47
CA THR A 93 0.22 3.19 -9.32
C THR A 93 0.54 1.94 -8.53
N ILE A 94 -0.21 0.87 -8.76
CA ILE A 94 0.14 -0.48 -8.29
C ILE A 94 0.73 -1.30 -9.44
N SER A 95 1.63 -2.22 -9.13
CA SER A 95 2.28 -3.08 -10.12
C SER A 95 1.29 -4.11 -10.69
N LEU A 96 1.43 -4.39 -11.99
CA LEU A 96 0.63 -5.39 -12.70
C LEU A 96 1.23 -6.80 -12.64
N ASP A 97 2.46 -6.94 -12.14
CA ASP A 97 3.19 -8.21 -12.03
C ASP A 97 2.77 -9.06 -10.83
N GLY A 98 1.81 -8.59 -10.03
CA GLY A 98 1.34 -9.27 -8.83
C GLY A 98 2.25 -9.15 -7.62
N SER A 99 3.34 -8.37 -7.68
CA SER A 99 4.21 -8.12 -6.52
C SER A 99 3.55 -7.25 -5.43
N GLY A 100 2.49 -6.52 -5.81
CA GLY A 100 1.79 -5.59 -4.94
C GLY A 100 2.58 -4.29 -4.71
N SER A 101 3.66 -4.04 -5.43
CA SER A 101 4.43 -2.80 -5.31
C SER A 101 3.59 -1.60 -5.70
N ILE A 102 3.63 -0.56 -4.89
CA ILE A 102 2.90 0.69 -5.08
C ILE A 102 3.91 1.84 -5.09
N GLY A 103 3.77 2.75 -6.04
CA GLY A 103 4.41 4.06 -6.02
C GLY A 103 3.37 5.15 -5.90
N ILE A 104 3.54 6.10 -4.98
CA ILE A 104 2.64 7.25 -4.81
C ILE A 104 3.46 8.54 -4.84
N ILE A 105 2.91 9.54 -5.52
CA ILE A 105 3.32 10.93 -5.39
C ILE A 105 2.26 11.69 -4.61
N GLU A 106 2.71 12.59 -3.76
CA GLU A 106 1.83 13.50 -3.05
C GLU A 106 2.07 14.93 -3.55
N THR A 107 1.02 15.68 -3.85
CA THR A 107 1.10 17.08 -4.29
C THR A 107 0.27 17.97 -3.38
N SER A 108 0.77 19.18 -3.13
CA SER A 108 0.11 20.14 -2.25
C SER A 108 -0.45 21.30 -3.08
N PRO A 109 -1.67 21.79 -2.77
CA PRO A 109 -2.23 22.96 -3.46
C PRO A 109 -1.43 24.24 -3.16
N LEU A 110 -0.56 24.23 -2.15
CA LEU A 110 0.23 25.38 -1.71
C LEU A 110 1.57 25.52 -2.46
N VAL A 111 1.97 24.53 -3.26
CA VAL A 111 3.27 24.52 -3.95
C VAL A 111 3.19 23.78 -5.28
N ILE A 112 3.95 24.28 -6.26
CA ILE A 112 4.05 23.63 -7.58
C ILE A 112 4.95 22.39 -7.48
N GLY A 113 4.43 21.25 -7.93
CA GLY A 113 5.16 19.98 -8.06
C GLY A 113 4.96 19.01 -6.87
N ALA A 114 5.74 17.92 -6.88
CA ALA A 114 5.66 16.89 -5.85
C ALA A 114 6.12 17.42 -4.48
N ASN A 115 5.35 17.08 -3.45
CA ASN A 115 5.65 17.28 -2.04
C ASN A 115 6.38 16.06 -1.44
N ALA A 116 5.96 14.86 -1.82
CA ALA A 116 6.51 13.62 -1.28
C ALA A 116 6.54 12.49 -2.33
N LEU A 117 7.46 11.56 -2.11
CA LEU A 117 7.52 10.26 -2.77
C LEU A 117 7.27 9.19 -1.73
N ILE A 118 6.33 8.29 -2.01
CA ILE A 118 6.03 7.16 -1.15
C ILE A 118 6.26 5.87 -1.95
N ASP A 119 7.14 5.03 -1.42
CA ASP A 119 7.27 3.64 -1.87
C ASP A 119 6.40 2.79 -0.95
N ALA A 120 5.56 1.93 -1.51
CA ALA A 120 4.66 1.11 -0.72
C ALA A 120 4.49 -0.30 -1.29
N ARG A 121 3.89 -1.18 -0.51
CA ARG A 121 3.53 -2.55 -0.92
C ARG A 121 2.19 -2.94 -0.33
N TYR A 122 1.31 -3.44 -1.18
CA TYR A 122 0.07 -4.09 -0.78
C TYR A 122 0.33 -5.57 -0.47
N GLU A 123 0.12 -5.96 0.78
CA GLU A 123 0.34 -7.33 1.25
C GLU A 123 -0.65 -7.63 2.39
N ASP A 124 -1.27 -8.81 2.38
CA ASP A 124 -2.21 -9.27 3.40
C ASP A 124 -3.33 -8.27 3.76
N GLY A 125 -3.85 -7.54 2.76
CA GLY A 125 -4.93 -6.57 2.96
C GLY A 125 -4.49 -5.28 3.64
N LYS A 126 -3.19 -4.99 3.68
CA LYS A 126 -2.58 -3.79 4.26
C LYS A 126 -1.66 -3.11 3.26
N ILE A 127 -1.40 -1.81 3.47
CA ILE A 127 -0.41 -1.06 2.70
C ILE A 127 0.76 -0.74 3.62
N PHE A 128 1.91 -1.33 3.37
CA PHE A 128 3.17 -1.01 4.03
C PHE A 128 3.82 0.11 3.25
N ALA A 129 4.12 1.25 3.88
CA ALA A 129 4.51 2.46 3.16
C ALA A 129 5.68 3.17 3.82
N ASP A 130 6.63 3.59 2.98
CA ASP A 130 7.77 4.41 3.32
C ASP A 130 7.60 5.80 2.70
N PHE A 131 7.38 6.80 3.54
CA PHE A 131 7.17 8.18 3.15
C PHE A 131 8.48 8.95 3.15
N ARG A 132 8.73 9.73 2.08
CA ARG A 132 9.86 10.67 1.99
C ARG A 132 9.38 12.02 1.47
N SER A 133 9.43 13.05 2.32
CA SER A 133 9.19 14.42 1.85
C SER A 133 10.36 14.94 1.04
N LEU A 134 10.06 15.61 -0.06
CA LEU A 134 11.02 16.33 -0.90
C LEU A 134 11.30 17.76 -0.40
N ARG A 135 10.63 18.20 0.67
CA ARG A 135 10.63 19.61 1.10
C ARG A 135 11.19 19.81 2.51
N ASN A 136 10.71 19.03 3.47
CA ASN A 136 11.02 19.25 4.90
C ASN A 136 11.99 18.20 5.47
N GLY A 137 12.41 17.22 4.68
CA GLY A 137 13.30 16.14 5.12
C GLY A 137 12.65 15.16 6.10
N THR A 138 11.33 15.19 6.24
CA THR A 138 10.58 14.23 7.06
C THR A 138 10.50 12.90 6.32
N THR A 139 10.86 11.84 7.03
CA THR A 139 10.73 10.46 6.58
C THR A 139 10.11 9.61 7.68
N TYR A 140 9.25 8.67 7.31
CA TYR A 140 8.67 7.70 8.25
C TYR A 140 8.21 6.45 7.49
N SER A 141 8.00 5.38 8.25
CA SER A 141 7.36 4.15 7.75
C SER A 141 6.08 3.92 8.53
N THR A 142 5.05 3.40 7.88
CA THR A 142 3.79 3.03 8.54
C THR A 142 3.09 1.88 7.82
N VAL A 143 2.11 1.31 8.49
CA VAL A 143 1.19 0.32 7.94
C VAL A 143 -0.18 0.97 7.93
N LEU A 144 -0.77 1.09 6.74
CA LEU A 144 -2.12 1.57 6.58
C LEU A 144 -3.09 0.39 6.54
N GLU A 145 -4.10 0.48 7.37
CA GLU A 145 -5.17 -0.51 7.46
C GLU A 145 -6.47 0.10 6.93
N ARG A 146 -7.18 -0.68 6.10
CA ARG A 146 -8.46 -0.27 5.54
C ARG A 146 -9.48 -0.10 6.66
N GLN A 147 -10.12 1.06 6.68
CA GLN A 147 -11.22 1.32 7.60
C GLN A 147 -12.46 0.57 7.11
N VAL A 148 -13.00 -0.28 7.97
CA VAL A 148 -14.27 -0.97 7.73
C VAL A 148 -15.36 -0.05 8.27
N ASN A 149 -16.17 0.51 7.36
CA ASN A 149 -17.39 1.22 7.74
C ASN A 149 -18.50 0.24 8.12
#